data_AF-A0A814N6R6-F1
#
_entry.id   AF-A0A814N6R6-F1
#
_cell.length_a   1.000
_cell.length_b   1.000
_cell.length_c   1.000
_cell.angle_alpha   90.00
_cell.angle_beta   90.00
_cell.angle_gamma   90.00
#
_symmetry.space_group_name_H-M   'P 1'
#
loop_
_entity.id
_entity.type
_entity.pdbx_description
1 polymer ?
#
loop_
_entity_poly.entity_id
_entity_poly.type
_entity_poly.pdbx_seq_one_letter_code
_entity_poly.pdbx_strand_id
1 'polypeptide(L)'
;MRIHFKQSVLLIICLICILIGIYAWHWWQRYKLIINHFIHPTPKTNFNDLEEAILLDNKFISKCQYFAQGKHSVVVDSKGYLCERRHLEKTNSCCQIQSSSIRGPYICDSCLLTTHCCSLFEHCISCCLNPDHRIHLQNYIRSRDLKTSLLLSYLSTTFDILLFMKMNILI
;
A
#
# COMPACT_ATOMS: atom_id res chain seq x y z
N MET A 1 0.15 30.16 61.50
CA MET A 1 0.65 30.23 60.10
C MET A 1 1.22 28.91 59.54
N ARG A 2 1.96 28.08 60.31
CA ARG A 2 2.56 26.82 59.81
C ARG A 2 1.58 25.72 59.35
N ILE A 3 0.36 25.67 59.91
CA ILE A 3 -0.60 24.59 59.63
C ILE A 3 -1.28 24.79 58.26
N HIS A 4 -1.69 26.03 57.94
CA HIS A 4 -2.25 26.38 56.63
C HIS A 4 -1.24 26.15 55.49
N PHE A 5 0.05 26.45 55.72
CA PHE A 5 1.09 26.19 54.72
C PHE A 5 1.25 24.69 54.41
N LYS A 6 1.22 23.82 55.43
CA LYS A 6 1.25 22.36 55.22
C LYS A 6 0.01 21.83 54.52
N GLN A 7 -1.18 22.38 54.83
CA GLN A 7 -2.43 22.00 54.15
C GLN A 7 -2.42 22.43 52.67
N SER A 8 -1.97 23.64 52.36
CA SER A 8 -1.84 24.11 50.97
C SER A 8 -0.82 23.30 50.17
N VAL A 9 0.32 22.93 50.77
CA VAL A 9 1.34 22.08 50.12
C VAL A 9 0.78 20.68 49.84
N LEU A 10 0.02 20.09 50.76
CA LEU A 10 -0.60 18.77 50.56
C LEU A 10 -1.61 18.78 49.40
N LEU A 11 -2.43 19.83 49.30
CA LEU A 11 -3.39 19.99 48.21
C LEU A 11 -2.70 20.12 46.85
N ILE A 12 -1.60 20.87 46.78
CA ILE A 12 -0.81 21.04 45.54
C ILE A 12 -0.20 19.70 45.10
N ILE A 13 0.37 18.93 46.04
CA ILE A 13 0.93 17.61 45.74
C ILE A 13 -0.16 16.67 45.20
N CYS A 14 -1.35 16.65 45.83
CA CYS A 14 -2.47 15.86 45.35
C CYS A 14 -2.90 16.24 43.92
N LEU A 15 -2.98 17.54 43.62
CA LEU A 15 -3.34 18.03 42.28
C LEU A 15 -2.31 17.62 41.22
N ILE A 16 -1.01 17.71 41.54
CA ILE A 16 0.06 17.29 40.63
C ILE A 16 -0.02 15.78 40.35
N CYS A 17 -0.22 14.95 41.38
CA CYS A 17 -0.37 13.51 41.21
C CYS A 17 -1.57 13.15 40.32
N ILE A 18 -2.70 13.85 40.47
CA ILE A 18 -3.88 13.65 39.63
C ILE A 18 -3.59 14.01 38.17
N LEU A 19 -2.93 15.13 37.91
CA LEU A 19 -2.57 15.57 36.55
C LEU A 19 -1.59 14.60 35.87
N ILE A 20 -0.60 14.08 36.61
CA ILE A 20 0.33 13.06 36.09
C ILE A 20 -0.42 11.77 35.75
N GLY A 21 -1.34 11.33 36.62
CA GLY A 21 -2.17 10.15 36.37
C GLY A 21 -3.04 10.29 35.11
N ILE A 22 -3.69 11.44 34.92
CA ILE A 22 -4.49 11.74 33.73
C ILE A 22 -3.61 11.76 32.48
N TYR A 23 -2.44 12.41 32.54
CA TYR A 23 -1.52 12.45 31.40
C TYR A 23 -1.02 11.05 31.03
N ALA A 24 -0.59 10.26 32.01
CA ALA A 24 -0.15 8.88 31.79
C ALA A 24 -1.27 8.00 31.22
N TRP A 25 -2.51 8.12 31.72
CA TRP A 25 -3.66 7.42 31.19
C TRP A 25 -3.96 7.81 29.74
N HIS A 26 -3.98 9.12 29.44
CA HIS A 26 -4.27 9.62 28.10
C HIS A 26 -3.16 9.25 27.11
N TRP A 27 -1.91 9.21 27.56
CA TRP A 27 -0.76 8.75 26.79
C TRP A 27 -0.84 7.24 26.52
N TRP A 28 -1.23 6.44 27.51
CA TRP A 28 -1.48 5.00 27.36
C TRP A 28 -2.60 4.69 26.36
N GLN A 29 -3.70 5.45 26.41
CA GLN A 29 -4.80 5.31 25.45
C GLN A 29 -4.36 5.63 24.01
N ARG A 30 -3.56 6.69 23.81
CA ARG A 30 -3.01 7.03 22.48
C ARG A 30 -2.01 5.99 21.98
N TYR A 31 -1.15 5.48 22.86
CA TYR A 31 -0.19 4.45 22.50
C TYR A 31 -0.87 3.12 22.12
N LYS A 32 -1.97 2.75 22.80
CA LYS A 32 -2.78 1.58 22.47
C LYS A 32 -3.38 1.64 21.06
N LEU A 33 -3.78 2.83 20.60
CA LEU A 33 -4.26 3.04 19.23
C LEU A 33 -3.14 2.89 18.18
N ILE A 34 -1.92 3.35 18.50
CA ILE A 34 -0.75 3.21 17.61
C ILE A 34 -0.31 1.74 17.52
N ILE A 35 -0.29 1.00 18.65
CA ILE A 35 0.03 -0.43 18.65
C ILE A 35 -1.00 -1.24 17.86
N ASN A 36 -2.29 -0.97 18.01
CA ASN A 36 -3.32 -1.71 17.28
C ASN A 36 -3.24 -1.49 15.75
N HIS A 37 -2.63 -0.40 15.30
CA HIS A 37 -2.36 -0.16 13.87
C HIS A 37 -1.12 -0.92 13.35
N PHE A 38 -0.19 -1.28 14.25
CA PHE A 38 1.03 -2.04 13.92
C PHE A 38 0.91 -3.56 14.16
N ILE A 39 -0.11 -3.99 14.91
CA ILE A 39 -0.47 -5.40 15.11
C ILE A 39 -1.71 -5.71 14.26
N HIS A 40 -1.59 -5.60 12.94
CA HIS A 40 -2.31 -6.59 12.14
C HIS A 40 -1.57 -7.91 12.39
N PRO A 41 -2.24 -8.96 12.91
CA PRO A 41 -1.63 -10.26 12.93
C PRO A 41 -1.33 -10.61 11.46
N THR A 42 -0.05 -10.80 11.13
CA THR A 42 0.27 -11.64 9.98
C THR A 42 -0.49 -12.95 10.22
N PRO A 43 -1.43 -13.35 9.35
CA PRO A 43 -2.14 -14.59 9.55
C PRO A 43 -1.09 -15.69 9.62
N LYS A 44 -1.09 -16.46 10.73
CA LYS A 44 -0.37 -17.73 10.78
C LYS A 44 -1.13 -18.67 9.84
N THR A 45 -0.83 -18.60 8.55
CA THR A 45 -1.43 -19.46 7.55
C THR A 45 -0.82 -20.85 7.69
N ASN A 46 -1.66 -21.84 7.98
CA ASN A 46 -1.28 -23.25 7.85
C ASN A 46 -1.14 -23.55 6.34
N PHE A 47 -0.25 -24.46 5.96
CA PHE A 47 0.05 -24.73 4.54
C PHE A 47 -1.20 -25.12 3.71
N ASN A 48 -2.21 -25.69 4.38
CA ASN A 48 -3.48 -26.07 3.77
C ASN A 48 -4.45 -24.88 3.56
N ASP A 49 -4.31 -23.79 4.33
CA ASP A 49 -5.13 -22.57 4.18
C ASP A 49 -4.68 -21.73 2.98
N LEU A 50 -3.44 -21.95 2.51
CA LEU A 50 -2.86 -21.29 1.34
C LEU A 50 -3.53 -21.76 0.04
N GLU A 51 -3.87 -23.04 -0.03
CA GLU A 51 -4.50 -23.65 -1.22
C GLU A 51 -5.95 -23.17 -1.40
N GLU A 52 -6.69 -22.99 -0.31
CA GLU A 52 -8.05 -22.43 -0.33
C GLU A 52 -8.05 -20.92 -0.63
N ALA A 53 -7.04 -20.18 -0.14
CA ALA A 53 -6.83 -18.79 -0.50
C ALA A 53 -6.46 -18.61 -1.99
N ILE A 54 -5.65 -19.50 -2.57
CA ILE A 54 -5.29 -19.49 -4.00
C ILE A 54 -6.51 -19.81 -4.88
N LEU A 55 -7.41 -20.70 -4.46
CA LEU A 55 -8.64 -21.00 -5.20
C LEU A 55 -9.67 -19.86 -5.14
N LEU A 56 -9.78 -19.17 -4.00
CA LEU A 56 -10.59 -17.96 -3.86
C LEU A 56 -10.00 -16.78 -4.64
N ASP A 57 -8.67 -16.66 -4.67
CA ASP A 57 -7.95 -15.70 -5.50
C ASP A 57 -8.19 -15.99 -6.98
N ASN A 58 -8.11 -17.24 -7.44
CA ASN A 58 -8.42 -17.61 -8.83
C ASN A 58 -9.86 -17.29 -9.26
N LYS A 59 -10.81 -17.31 -8.31
CA LYS A 59 -12.20 -16.89 -8.56
C LYS A 59 -12.33 -15.36 -8.64
N PHE A 60 -11.52 -14.61 -7.87
CA PHE A 60 -11.41 -13.15 -7.91
C PHE A 60 -10.56 -12.62 -9.07
N ILE A 61 -9.64 -13.44 -9.60
CA ILE A 61 -8.80 -13.20 -10.80
C ILE A 61 -9.67 -13.02 -12.06
N SER A 62 -10.95 -13.39 -12.01
CA SER A 62 -11.92 -13.09 -13.08
C SER A 62 -12.26 -11.60 -13.22
N LYS A 63 -11.98 -10.77 -12.21
CA LYS A 63 -12.12 -9.31 -12.29
C LYS A 63 -10.75 -8.67 -12.48
N CYS A 64 -10.61 -7.90 -13.55
CA CYS A 64 -9.40 -7.16 -13.84
C CYS A 64 -9.12 -6.10 -12.76
N GLN A 65 -7.86 -5.98 -12.37
CA GLN A 65 -7.41 -4.99 -11.39
C GLN A 65 -6.87 -3.76 -12.13
N TYR A 66 -6.88 -2.59 -11.49
CA TYR A 66 -6.30 -1.37 -12.06
C TYR A 66 -5.64 -0.49 -11.00
N PHE A 67 -4.66 0.29 -11.42
CA PHE A 67 -4.05 1.35 -10.62
C PHE A 67 -4.55 2.72 -11.07
N ALA A 68 -4.82 3.56 -10.08
CA ALA A 68 -5.06 4.98 -10.23
C ALA A 68 -4.42 5.73 -9.07
N GLN A 69 -3.71 6.82 -9.35
CA GLN A 69 -3.15 7.73 -8.37
C GLN A 69 -4.01 9.00 -8.29
N GLY A 70 -4.84 9.10 -7.25
CA GLY A 70 -5.65 10.28 -6.98
C GLY A 70 -6.77 10.52 -7.99
N LYS A 71 -7.07 11.80 -8.27
CA LYS A 71 -8.13 12.26 -9.19
C LYS A 71 -7.69 12.32 -10.67
N HIS A 72 -6.48 11.90 -11.01
CA HIS A 72 -6.01 11.95 -12.40
C HIS A 72 -6.95 11.18 -13.32
N SER A 73 -7.09 11.68 -14.55
CA SER A 73 -8.03 11.14 -15.54
C SER A 73 -7.61 9.79 -16.08
N VAL A 74 -6.34 9.39 -15.92
CA VAL A 74 -5.76 8.16 -16.49
C VAL A 74 -5.66 7.07 -15.44
N VAL A 75 -5.93 5.84 -15.87
CA VAL A 75 -5.78 4.61 -15.08
C VAL A 75 -5.02 3.58 -15.92
N VAL A 76 -4.35 2.64 -15.25
CA VAL A 76 -3.66 1.51 -15.88
C VAL A 76 -4.23 0.20 -15.36
N ASP A 77 -4.59 -0.72 -16.24
CA ASP A 77 -5.14 -2.01 -15.85
C ASP A 77 -4.06 -3.09 -15.65
N SER A 78 -4.47 -4.28 -15.20
CA SER A 78 -3.54 -5.39 -14.91
C SER A 78 -2.86 -5.99 -16.12
N LYS A 79 -3.33 -5.65 -17.33
CA LYS A 79 -2.71 -6.01 -18.60
C LYS A 79 -1.77 -4.91 -19.11
N GLY A 80 -1.68 -3.79 -18.39
CA GLY A 80 -0.82 -2.66 -18.71
C GLY A 80 -1.43 -1.67 -19.69
N TYR A 81 -2.72 -1.76 -20.02
CA TYR A 81 -3.38 -0.76 -20.87
C TYR A 81 -3.64 0.52 -20.11
N LEU A 82 -3.50 1.64 -20.80
CA LEU A 82 -3.81 2.96 -20.27
C LEU A 82 -5.13 3.44 -20.88
N CYS A 83 -6.05 3.84 -20.03
CA CYS A 83 -7.29 4.47 -20.46
C CYS A 83 -7.69 5.59 -19.52
N GLU A 84 -8.60 6.44 -19.97
CA GLU A 84 -9.24 7.36 -19.04
C GLU A 84 -10.19 6.62 -18.11
N ARG A 85 -10.37 7.12 -16.89
CA ARG A 85 -11.23 6.54 -15.86
C ARG A 85 -12.67 6.30 -16.34
N ARG A 86 -13.18 7.13 -17.24
CA ARG A 86 -14.52 6.99 -17.86
C ARG A 86 -14.64 5.80 -18.82
N HIS A 87 -13.52 5.31 -19.34
CA HIS A 87 -13.42 4.18 -20.26
C HIS A 87 -13.02 2.88 -19.54
N LEU A 88 -13.07 2.89 -18.21
CA LEU A 88 -12.95 1.70 -17.39
C LEU A 88 -14.28 0.94 -17.42
N GLU A 89 -14.26 -0.30 -17.89
CA GLU A 89 -15.44 -1.15 -17.96
C GLU A 89 -16.02 -1.39 -16.57
N LYS A 90 -17.31 -1.11 -16.37
CA LYS A 90 -17.95 -1.27 -15.05
C LYS A 90 -18.05 -2.73 -14.59
N THR A 91 -18.11 -3.66 -15.54
CA THR A 91 -18.31 -5.10 -15.29
C THR A 91 -17.01 -5.82 -14.96
N ASN A 92 -15.94 -5.51 -15.71
CA ASN A 92 -14.65 -6.17 -15.56
C ASN A 92 -13.58 -5.30 -14.88
N SER A 93 -13.80 -4.00 -14.68
CA SER A 93 -12.82 -3.05 -14.10
C SER A 93 -11.49 -2.98 -14.88
N CYS A 94 -11.55 -3.22 -16.19
CA CYS A 94 -10.43 -3.22 -17.13
C CYS A 94 -10.64 -2.12 -18.17
N CYS A 95 -9.59 -1.70 -18.88
CA CYS A 95 -9.74 -0.70 -19.94
C CYS A 95 -10.52 -1.28 -21.14
N GLN A 96 -11.51 -0.54 -21.66
CA GLN A 96 -12.34 -0.95 -22.80
C GLN A 96 -11.57 -0.87 -24.13
N ILE A 97 -11.05 -2.01 -24.63
CA ILE A 97 -10.16 -2.12 -25.83
C ILE A 97 -10.71 -1.39 -27.08
N GLN A 98 -12.03 -1.25 -27.21
CA GLN A 98 -12.68 -0.61 -28.36
C GLN A 98 -12.83 0.91 -28.25
N SER A 99 -12.40 1.54 -27.16
CA SER A 99 -12.44 3.00 -27.02
C SER A 99 -11.28 3.66 -27.78
N SER A 100 -11.57 4.75 -28.49
CA SER A 100 -10.57 5.60 -29.16
C SER A 100 -9.57 6.26 -28.20
N SER A 101 -9.85 6.21 -26.89
CA SER A 101 -9.02 6.80 -25.84
C SER A 101 -8.09 5.79 -25.15
N ILE A 102 -8.05 4.54 -25.63
CA ILE A 102 -7.08 3.56 -25.16
C ILE A 102 -5.73 3.82 -25.78
N ARG A 103 -4.70 3.71 -24.95
CA ARG A 103 -3.34 3.54 -25.42
C ARG A 103 -2.93 2.09 -25.15
N GLY A 104 -2.15 1.54 -26.08
CA GLY A 104 -1.69 0.14 -26.04
C GLY A 104 -0.97 -0.22 -24.72
N PRO A 105 -0.72 -1.50 -24.49
CA PRO A 105 -0.04 -1.93 -23.28
C PRO A 105 1.45 -1.56 -23.33
N TYR A 106 2.07 -1.49 -22.15
CA TYR A 106 3.52 -1.38 -21.99
C TYR A 106 4.16 -0.08 -22.53
N ILE A 107 3.43 1.03 -22.44
CA ILE A 107 3.91 2.31 -22.95
C ILE A 107 4.95 2.91 -22.00
N CYS A 108 6.11 3.22 -22.56
CA CYS A 108 7.25 3.78 -21.83
C CYS A 108 7.61 5.21 -22.26
N ASP A 109 6.82 5.85 -23.13
CA ASP A 109 7.20 7.10 -23.83
C ASP A 109 7.52 8.28 -22.90
N SER A 110 6.96 8.28 -21.68
CA SER A 110 7.22 9.33 -20.69
C SER A 110 8.22 8.93 -19.62
N CYS A 111 8.87 7.78 -19.78
CA CYS A 111 9.87 7.26 -18.86
C CYS A 111 11.26 7.70 -19.27
N LEU A 112 12.01 8.24 -18.31
CA LEU A 112 13.40 8.62 -18.51
C LEU A 112 14.29 7.38 -18.37
N LEU A 113 14.99 7.02 -19.44
CA LEU A 113 15.82 5.81 -19.50
C LEU A 113 16.95 5.78 -18.46
N THR A 114 17.42 6.95 -18.01
CA THR A 114 18.56 7.07 -17.08
C THR A 114 18.15 6.93 -15.60
N THR A 115 16.97 7.42 -15.23
CA THR A 115 16.48 7.38 -13.84
C THR A 115 15.41 6.33 -13.62
N HIS A 116 14.86 5.76 -14.70
CA HIS A 116 13.71 4.86 -14.68
C HIS A 116 12.46 5.48 -14.01
N CYS A 117 12.38 6.82 -13.96
CA CYS A 117 11.21 7.55 -13.52
C CYS A 117 10.36 7.98 -14.72
N CYS A 118 9.03 8.01 -14.58
CA CYS A 118 8.14 8.52 -15.62
C CYS A 118 7.35 9.73 -15.14
N SER A 119 6.89 10.55 -16.10
CA SER A 119 6.13 11.77 -15.81
C SER A 119 4.78 11.52 -15.12
N LEU A 120 4.24 10.31 -15.28
CA LEU A 120 2.99 9.85 -14.70
C LEU A 120 3.20 8.46 -14.11
N PHE A 121 2.63 8.22 -12.93
CA PHE A 121 2.76 6.95 -12.23
C PHE A 121 2.14 5.78 -13.01
N GLU A 122 0.99 6.00 -13.62
CA GLU A 122 0.30 4.99 -14.42
C GLU A 122 1.14 4.56 -15.65
N HIS A 123 1.91 5.48 -16.23
CA HIS A 123 2.86 5.17 -17.29
C HIS A 123 4.03 4.33 -16.78
N CYS A 124 4.58 4.64 -15.58
CA CYS A 124 5.60 3.79 -14.94
C CYS A 124 5.11 2.35 -14.83
N ILE A 125 3.90 2.16 -14.31
CA ILE A 125 3.32 0.82 -14.11
C ILE A 125 3.13 0.12 -15.45
N SER A 126 2.52 0.79 -16.44
CA SER A 126 2.33 0.22 -17.78
C SER A 126 3.66 -0.29 -18.33
N CYS A 127 4.69 0.56 -18.33
CA CYS A 127 6.04 0.21 -18.79
C CYS A 127 6.68 -0.94 -17.99
N CYS A 128 6.52 -0.97 -16.66
CA CYS A 128 7.07 -2.02 -15.80
C CYS A 128 6.33 -3.36 -15.93
N LEU A 129 5.09 -3.37 -16.42
CA LEU A 129 4.35 -4.61 -16.71
C LEU A 129 4.87 -5.35 -17.94
N ASN A 130 5.75 -4.72 -18.73
CA ASN A 130 6.40 -5.39 -19.85
C ASN A 130 7.19 -6.62 -19.35
N PRO A 131 6.97 -7.83 -19.90
CA PRO A 131 7.71 -9.03 -19.51
C PRO A 131 9.23 -8.88 -19.62
N ASP A 132 9.72 -8.08 -20.58
CA ASP A 132 11.15 -7.84 -20.77
C ASP A 132 11.80 -7.10 -19.59
N HIS A 133 10.99 -6.35 -18.83
CA HIS A 133 11.46 -5.58 -17.67
C HIS A 133 11.37 -6.37 -16.35
N ARG A 134 10.85 -7.60 -16.36
CA ARG A 134 10.61 -8.40 -15.15
C ARG A 134 11.87 -8.61 -14.31
N ILE A 135 13.00 -8.91 -14.98
CA ILE A 135 14.28 -9.15 -14.30
C ILE A 135 14.79 -7.88 -13.62
N HIS A 136 14.68 -6.72 -14.29
CA HIS A 136 15.06 -5.43 -13.74
C HIS A 136 14.21 -5.07 -12.51
N LEU A 137 12.90 -5.28 -12.58
CA LEU A 137 11.99 -5.04 -11.47
C LEU A 137 12.31 -5.92 -10.25
N GLN A 138 12.52 -7.22 -10.47
CA GLN A 138 12.90 -8.15 -9.40
C GLN A 138 14.22 -7.76 -8.73
N ASN A 139 15.22 -7.37 -9.53
CA ASN A 139 16.51 -6.91 -9.02
C ASN A 139 16.38 -5.61 -8.22
N TYR A 140 15.58 -4.66 -8.71
CA TYR A 140 15.30 -3.42 -7.99
C TYR A 140 14.62 -3.68 -6.64
N ILE A 141 13.64 -4.57 -6.57
CA ILE A 141 12.99 -4.95 -5.30
C ILE A 141 13.95 -5.65 -4.35
N ARG A 142 14.75 -6.59 -4.86
CA ARG A 142 15.77 -7.29 -4.08
C ARG A 142 16.83 -6.32 -3.53
N SER A 143 17.12 -5.24 -4.26
CA SER A 143 18.06 -4.20 -3.82
C SER A 143 17.49 -3.25 -2.76
N ARG A 144 16.15 -3.17 -2.64
CA ARG A 144 15.46 -2.22 -1.75
C ARG A 144 15.14 -2.83 -0.38
N ASP A 145 15.03 -4.15 -0.25
CA ASP A 145 14.72 -4.80 1.02
C ASP A 145 15.20 -6.28 1.02
N LEU A 146 15.77 -6.77 2.12
CA LEU A 146 16.24 -8.16 2.21
C LEU A 146 15.06 -9.13 2.51
N LYS A 147 13.99 -8.60 3.11
CA LYS A 147 12.77 -9.33 3.52
C LYS A 147 11.82 -9.60 2.35
N THR A 148 11.96 -8.88 1.24
CA THR A 148 11.15 -9.03 0.02
C THR A 148 11.52 -10.25 -0.82
N SER A 149 12.67 -10.89 -0.59
CA SER A 149 13.09 -12.09 -1.34
C SER A 149 12.13 -13.29 -1.15
N LEU A 150 11.59 -13.46 0.06
CA LEU A 150 10.57 -14.47 0.40
C LEU A 150 9.16 -14.07 -0.09
N LEU A 151 8.89 -12.78 -0.29
CA LEU A 151 7.59 -12.29 -0.79
C LEU A 151 7.52 -12.37 -2.33
N LEU A 152 8.64 -12.24 -3.03
CA LEU A 152 8.70 -12.37 -4.49
C LEU A 152 8.34 -13.78 -4.99
N SER A 153 8.48 -14.83 -4.17
CA SER A 153 8.00 -16.18 -4.51
C SER A 153 6.50 -16.36 -4.33
N TYR A 154 5.87 -15.52 -3.49
CA TYR A 154 4.42 -15.53 -3.25
C TYR A 154 3.66 -14.66 -4.27
N LEU A 155 4.30 -13.59 -4.76
CA LEU A 155 3.71 -12.69 -5.76
C LEU A 155 3.84 -13.30 -7.16
N SER A 156 2.75 -13.89 -7.64
CA SER A 156 2.75 -14.65 -8.89
C SER A 156 2.79 -13.76 -10.14
N THR A 157 2.33 -12.49 -10.07
CA THR A 157 2.32 -11.58 -11.21
C THR A 157 3.09 -10.27 -10.99
N THR A 158 3.61 -9.70 -12.09
CA THR A 158 4.29 -8.39 -12.12
C THR A 158 3.40 -7.25 -11.60
N PHE A 159 2.07 -7.40 -11.70
CA PHE A 159 1.09 -6.45 -11.18
C PHE A 159 1.00 -6.48 -9.66
N ASP A 160 0.97 -7.67 -9.05
CA ASP A 160 0.95 -7.81 -7.59
C ASP A 160 2.19 -7.17 -6.97
N ILE A 161 3.34 -7.36 -7.61
CA ILE A 161 4.61 -6.73 -7.24
C ILE A 161 4.51 -5.20 -7.21
N LEU A 162 3.88 -4.58 -8.22
CA LEU A 162 3.67 -3.13 -8.29
C LEU A 162 2.67 -2.64 -7.23
N LEU A 163 1.72 -3.49 -6.83
CA LEU A 163 0.73 -3.20 -5.79
C LEU A 163 1.40 -3.12 -4.41
N PHE A 164 2.36 -4.00 -4.13
CA PHE A 164 3.21 -3.93 -2.93
C PHE A 164 4.03 -2.63 -2.88
N MET A 165 4.55 -2.16 -4.02
CA MET A 165 5.31 -0.89 -4.05
C MET A 165 4.43 0.32 -3.72
N LYS A 166 3.17 0.35 -4.17
CA LYS A 166 2.24 1.43 -3.85
C LYS A 166 1.95 1.53 -2.35
N MET A 167 1.92 0.41 -1.63
CA MET A 167 1.70 0.39 -0.18
C MET A 167 2.89 0.92 0.62
N ASN A 168 4.12 0.74 0.15
CA ASN A 168 5.34 1.18 0.86
C ASN A 168 5.79 2.62 0.54
N ILE A 169 5.16 3.31 -0.41
CA ILE A 169 5.45 4.71 -0.75
C ILE A 169 4.59 5.71 0.07
N LEU A 170 3.64 5.22 0.88
CA LEU A 170 2.71 6.02 1.69
C LEU A 170 3.06 6.11 3.18
N ILE A 171 4.28 5.73 3.58
CA ILE A 171 4.86 5.94 4.91
C ILE A 171 6.07 6.86 4.77
#